data_AF-A0A932YYV1-F1
#
_entry.id   AF-A0A932YYV1-F1
#
_cell.length_a   1.000
_cell.length_b   1.000
_cell.length_c   1.000
_cell.angle_alpha   90.00
_cell.angle_beta   90.00
_cell.angle_gamma   90.00
#
_symmetry.space_group_name_H-M   'P 1'
#
loop_
_entity.id
_entity.type
_entity.pdbx_description
1 polymer ?
#
loop_
_entity_poly.entity_id
_entity_poly.type
_entity_poly.pdbx_seq_one_letter_code
_entity_poly.pdbx_strand_id
1 'polypeptide(L)' 'SETLRKLQAAQYVETHKGQVCPASWEPGGDTLEPGLNLVGKL' A
#
# COMPACT_ATOMS: atom_id res chain seq x y z
N SER A 1 -6.00 15.36 -4.92
CA SER A 1 -6.38 15.56 -3.51
C SER A 1 -5.95 14.34 -2.71
N GLU A 2 -5.44 14.50 -1.50
CA GLU A 2 -4.94 13.37 -0.69
C GLU A 2 -6.06 12.37 -0.32
N THR A 3 -7.29 12.85 -0.15
CA THR A 3 -8.46 12.02 0.11
C THR A 3 -8.72 10.99 -0.99
N LEU A 4 -8.61 11.39 -2.27
CA LEU A 4 -8.78 10.46 -3.39
C LEU A 4 -7.66 9.40 -3.41
N ARG A 5 -6.41 9.81 -3.15
CA ARG A 5 -5.27 8.88 -3.08
C ARG A 5 -5.48 7.81 -1.99
N LYS A 6 -5.88 8.24 -0.79
CA LYS A 6 -6.17 7.33 0.33
C LYS A 6 -7.33 6.39 0.03
N LEU A 7 -8.38 6.89 -0.62
CA LEU A 7 -9.52 6.06 -1.03
C LEU A 7 -9.10 4.97 -2.03
N GLN A 8 -8.31 5.33 -3.04
CA GLN A 8 -7.80 4.38 -4.03
C GLN A 8 -6.87 3.34 -3.39
N ALA A 9 -6.01 3.75 -2.46
CA ALA A 9 -5.15 2.84 -1.71
C ALA A 9 -5.97 1.86 -0.86
N ALA A 10 -7.03 2.33 -0.20
CA ALA A 10 -7.91 1.47 0.58
C ALA A 10 -8.62 0.41 -0.30
N GLN A 11 -9.13 0.81 -1.46
CA GLN A 11 -9.75 -0.11 -2.43
C GLN A 11 -8.73 -1.15 -2.96
N TYR A 12 -7.48 -0.73 -3.18
CA TYR A 12 -6.43 -1.62 -3.62
C TYR A 12 -6.09 -2.68 -2.57
N VAL A 13 -5.89 -2.29 -1.31
CA VAL A 13 -5.57 -3.22 -0.21
C VAL A 13 -6.71 -4.21 0.07
N GLU A 14 -7.97 -3.79 -0.10
CA GLU A 14 -9.13 -4.68 0.05
C GLU A 14 -9.12 -5.80 -1.01
N THR A 15 -8.86 -5.43 -2.26
CA THR A 15 -8.86 -6.37 -3.41
C THR A 15 -7.58 -7.21 -3.49
N HIS A 16 -6.47 -6.72 -2.92
CA HIS A 16 -5.14 -7.35 -2.97
C HIS A 16 -4.70 -7.75 -1.55
N LYS A 17 -5.24 -8.88 -1.08
CA LYS A 17 -4.96 -9.43 0.26
C LYS A 17 -3.46 -9.64 0.44
N GLY A 18 -2.90 -9.06 1.50
CA GLY A 18 -1.48 -9.22 1.83
C GLY A 18 -0.56 -8.20 1.17
N GLN A 19 -1.08 -7.24 0.40
CA GLN A 19 -0.29 -6.12 -0.13
C GLN A 19 -0.66 -4.83 0.61
N VAL A 20 0.32 -3.96 0.81
CA VAL A 20 0.13 -2.63 1.42
C VAL A 20 0.69 -1.55 0.50
N CYS A 21 0.00 -0.40 0.49
CA CYS A 21 0.39 0.77 -0.27
C CYS A 21 1.38 1.64 0.55
N PRO A 22 2.63 1.84 0.11
CA PRO A 22 3.62 2.65 0.82
C PRO A 22 3.28 4.15 0.82
N ALA A 23 4.10 4.93 1.53
CA ALA A 23 4.02 6.40 1.50
C ALA A 23 4.12 6.90 0.05
N SER A 24 3.22 7.80 -0.33
CA SER A 24 3.11 8.35 -1.70
C SER A 24 2.74 7.36 -2.82
N TRP A 25 2.28 6.15 -2.51
CA TRP A 25 1.67 5.24 -3.49
C TRP A 25 0.56 5.86 -4.37
N GLU A 26 0.55 5.52 -5.65
CA GLU A 26 -0.46 5.89 -6.63
C GLU A 26 -0.88 4.64 -7.44
N PRO A 27 -2.06 4.64 -8.09
CA PRO A 27 -2.52 3.50 -8.89
C PRO A 27 -1.47 3.09 -9.95
N GLY A 28 -1.01 1.84 -9.88
CA GLY A 28 0.04 1.30 -10.75
C GLY A 28 1.46 1.38 -10.17
N GLY A 29 1.64 2.01 -9.00
CA GLY A 29 2.91 2.03 -8.27
C GLY A 29 3.17 0.76 -7.47
N ASP A 30 4.43 0.57 -7.08
CA ASP A 30 4.89 -0.59 -6.31
C ASP A 30 4.22 -0.72 -4.94
N THR A 31 3.94 -1.96 -4.56
CA THR A 31 3.32 -2.31 -3.27
C THR A 31 4.28 -3.17 -2.47
N LEU A 32 4.01 -3.28 -1.18
CA LEU A 32 4.85 -4.06 -0.27
C LEU A 32 4.03 -5.22 0.30
N GLU A 33 4.64 -6.40 0.40
CA GLU A 33 4.10 -7.50 1.19
C GLU A 33 4.63 -7.36 2.63
N PRO A 34 3.78 -7.18 3.65
CA PRO A 34 4.24 -7.08 5.01
C PRO A 34 4.79 -8.43 5.46
N GLY A 35 6.00 -8.44 6.01
CA GLY A 35 6.65 -9.64 6.48
C GLY A 35 7.59 -9.39 7.65
N LEU A 36 7.81 -10.40 8.49
CA LEU A 36 8.73 -10.34 9.64
C LEU A 36 10.15 -9.91 9.23
N ASN A 37 10.57 -10.24 8.01
CA ASN A 37 11.86 -9.87 7.47
C ASN A 37 12.03 -8.37 7.18
N LEU A 38 10.93 -7.62 7.13
CA LEU A 38 10.89 -6.17 6.84
C LEU A 38 10.73 -5.31 8.10
N VAL A 39 10.39 -5.92 9.24
CA VAL A 39 10.23 -5.20 10.52
C VAL A 39 11.58 -4.61 10.96
N GLY A 40 11.65 -3.28 11.04
CA GLY A 40 12.86 -2.54 11.45
C GLY A 40 13.92 -2.34 10.37
N LYS A 41 13.65 -2.75 9.11
CA LYS A 41 14.51 -2.48 7.94
C LYS A 41 13.95 -1.39 7.02
N LEU A 42 12.69 -1.01 7.25
CA LEU A 42 11.93 0.05 6.59
C LEU A 42 11.46 1.05 7.65
#